data_AF-A0AB39PKC5-F1
#
_entry.id   AF-A0AB39PKC5-F1
#
_cell.length_a   1.000
_cell.length_b   1.000
_cell.length_c   1.000
_cell.angle_alpha   90.00
_cell.angle_beta   90.00
_cell.angle_gamma   90.00
#
_symmetry.space_group_name_H-M   'P 1'
#
loop_
_entity.id
_entity.type
_entity.pdbx_description
1 polymer ?
#
loop_
_entity_poly.entity_id
_entity_poly.type
_entity_poly.pdbx_seq_one_letter_code
_entity_poly.pdbx_strand_id
1 'polypeptide(L)'
;MAHEETRHLLVQSRGEPSPLYESYLEWAYDDIDTYTGCVPLDDPELGLPADLADALRAWSLSRPSEDSASPPSLSEHVQQGLVVARRLARHLGPAVAVRYRDERHRTSKWICWGCDRLHEEGDGTPPHPLHIDVDGEFKFGPLRSDGFGDFFPDDPTAALHLSDGLVAALYAWADGINTTLNLMIGDRDEAKYDGAWQRLFREGMDLARQVAHEIGPGRTVTYKGLAHGSLAMLTSVTWQGDREL
;
A
#
# COMPACT_ATOMS: atom_id res chain seq x y z
N MET A 1 18.33 10.95 10.42
CA MET A 1 17.45 9.83 10.78
C MET A 1 18.28 8.58 10.61
N ALA A 2 18.34 7.71 11.62
CA ALA A 2 19.08 6.45 11.49
C ALA A 2 18.49 5.69 10.30
N HIS A 3 19.32 5.30 9.34
CA HIS A 3 18.94 4.29 8.36
C HIS A 3 18.77 3.00 9.17
N GLU A 4 17.56 2.73 9.69
CA GLU A 4 17.17 1.35 9.93
C GLU A 4 17.42 0.63 8.61
N GLU A 5 18.28 -0.39 8.64
CA GLU A 5 18.67 -1.13 7.45
C GLU A 5 17.40 -1.65 6.78
N THR A 6 17.12 -1.12 5.60
CA THR A 6 15.97 -1.54 4.79
C THR A 6 16.14 -3.04 4.50
N ARG A 7 15.17 -3.87 4.91
CA ARG A 7 15.24 -5.31 4.60
C ARG A 7 15.18 -5.48 3.08
N HIS A 8 15.95 -6.41 2.53
CA HIS A 8 15.98 -6.65 1.09
C HIS A 8 15.44 -8.05 0.76
N LEU A 9 14.48 -8.12 -0.16
CA LEU A 9 13.90 -9.38 -0.63
C LEU A 9 14.07 -9.53 -2.14
N LEU A 10 14.44 -10.74 -2.55
CA LEU A 10 14.41 -11.17 -3.94
C LEU A 10 13.20 -12.07 -4.16
N VAL A 11 12.39 -11.74 -5.16
CA VAL A 11 11.33 -12.58 -5.69
C VAL A 11 11.86 -13.34 -6.90
N GLN A 12 11.94 -14.66 -6.78
CA GLN A 12 12.41 -15.56 -7.83
C GLN A 12 11.61 -16.86 -7.80
N SER A 13 11.16 -17.35 -8.95
CA SER A 13 10.55 -18.66 -9.02
C SER A 13 11.63 -19.74 -9.13
N ARG A 14 11.69 -20.65 -8.16
CA ARG A 14 12.52 -21.88 -8.27
C ARG A 14 11.69 -23.14 -8.41
N GLY A 15 10.36 -23.00 -8.55
CA GLY A 15 9.42 -24.14 -8.49
C GLY A 15 9.15 -24.61 -7.06
N GLU A 16 9.46 -23.76 -6.07
CA GLU A 16 9.36 -24.07 -4.63
C GLU A 16 8.12 -23.42 -4.02
N PRO A 17 7.65 -23.88 -2.84
CA PRO A 17 6.47 -23.29 -2.20
C PRO A 17 6.62 -21.81 -1.82
N SER A 18 7.85 -21.34 -1.56
CA SER A 18 8.13 -19.92 -1.38
C SER A 18 9.06 -19.40 -2.48
N PRO A 19 8.68 -18.33 -3.19
CA PRO A 19 9.55 -17.64 -4.13
C PRO A 19 10.37 -16.49 -3.50
N LEU A 20 10.38 -16.36 -2.18
CA LEU A 20 11.03 -15.24 -1.48
C LEU A 20 12.39 -15.64 -0.95
N TYR A 21 13.40 -14.80 -1.21
CA TYR A 21 14.77 -15.01 -0.75
C TYR A 21 15.32 -13.74 -0.13
N GLU A 22 16.12 -13.90 0.92
CA GLU A 22 16.90 -12.83 1.55
C GLU A 22 18.41 -13.12 1.41
N SER A 23 19.21 -12.06 1.50
CA SER A 23 20.67 -12.18 1.54
C SER A 23 21.13 -12.35 2.99
N TYR A 24 22.06 -13.28 3.22
CA TYR A 24 22.76 -13.41 4.51
C TYR A 24 23.89 -12.40 4.70
N LEU A 25 24.20 -11.60 3.67
CA LEU A 25 25.29 -10.63 3.67
C LEU A 25 24.71 -9.22 3.66
N GLU A 26 24.77 -8.55 4.80
CA GLU A 26 24.31 -7.18 5.06
C GLU A 26 24.95 -6.08 4.16
N TRP A 27 25.85 -6.45 3.24
CA TRP A 27 26.61 -5.54 2.39
C TRP A 27 26.67 -5.97 0.92
N ALA A 28 26.02 -7.08 0.53
CA ALA A 28 26.07 -7.64 -0.82
C ALA A 28 24.73 -7.57 -1.57
N TYR A 29 23.93 -6.52 -1.32
CA TYR A 29 22.58 -6.37 -1.87
C TYR A 29 22.54 -6.35 -3.40
N ASP A 30 23.63 -5.94 -4.05
CA ASP A 30 23.76 -5.91 -5.50
C ASP A 30 24.02 -7.29 -6.11
N ASP A 31 24.62 -8.21 -5.35
CA ASP A 31 24.90 -9.56 -5.79
C ASP A 31 23.71 -10.49 -5.52
N ILE A 32 22.96 -10.77 -6.59
CA ILE A 32 21.77 -11.64 -6.57
C ILE A 32 22.12 -13.06 -6.10
N ASP A 33 23.34 -13.52 -6.32
CA ASP A 33 23.75 -14.87 -5.93
C ASP A 33 23.85 -15.04 -4.41
N THR A 34 23.83 -13.94 -3.66
CA THR A 34 23.81 -13.95 -2.18
C THR A 34 22.42 -14.21 -1.60
N TYR A 35 21.35 -14.04 -2.40
CA TYR A 35 19.97 -14.28 -2.00
C TYR A 35 19.65 -15.77 -2.02
N THR A 36 19.98 -16.42 -0.90
CA THR A 36 19.89 -17.87 -0.73
C THR A 36 19.01 -18.28 0.44
N GLY A 37 18.73 -17.37 1.39
CA GLY A 37 17.87 -17.64 2.52
C GLY A 37 16.41 -17.66 2.09
N CYS A 38 15.78 -18.84 2.05
CA CYS A 38 14.37 -18.96 1.73
C CYS A 38 13.52 -18.34 2.85
N VAL A 39 12.69 -17.36 2.51
CA VAL A 39 11.78 -16.69 3.45
C VAL A 39 10.40 -17.33 3.35
N PRO A 40 9.84 -17.89 4.44
CA PRO A 40 8.50 -18.48 4.43
C PRO A 40 7.41 -17.45 4.11
N LEU A 41 6.37 -17.86 3.38
CA LEU A 41 5.23 -16.99 3.06
C LEU A 41 4.32 -16.70 4.27
N ASP A 42 4.46 -17.48 5.34
CA ASP A 42 3.81 -17.32 6.64
C ASP A 42 4.70 -16.61 7.67
N ASP A 43 5.82 -16.01 7.24
CA ASP A 43 6.66 -15.18 8.09
C ASP A 43 5.81 -14.01 8.65
N PRO A 44 5.60 -13.95 9.99
CA PRO A 44 4.78 -12.92 10.61
C PRO A 44 5.35 -11.52 10.43
N GLU A 45 6.66 -11.37 10.16
CA GLU A 45 7.27 -10.07 9.89
C GLU A 45 6.83 -9.47 8.55
N LEU A 46 6.45 -10.31 7.58
CA LEU A 46 5.95 -9.84 6.28
C LEU A 46 4.47 -9.46 6.33
N GLY A 47 3.71 -10.00 7.29
CA GLY A 47 2.29 -9.72 7.47
C GLY A 47 1.48 -9.91 6.19
N LEU A 48 1.77 -10.94 5.39
CA LEU A 48 1.17 -11.12 4.07
C LEU A 48 -0.32 -11.52 4.18
N PRO A 49 -1.21 -10.87 3.42
CA PRO A 49 -2.58 -11.33 3.24
C PRO A 49 -2.60 -12.73 2.60
N ALA A 50 -3.56 -13.56 2.99
CA ALA A 50 -3.66 -14.94 2.53
C ALA A 50 -3.74 -15.05 0.99
N ASP A 51 -4.48 -14.15 0.34
CA ASP A 51 -4.62 -14.12 -1.10
C ASP A 51 -3.30 -13.75 -1.83
N LEU A 52 -2.46 -12.89 -1.22
CA LEU A 52 -1.15 -12.55 -1.75
C LEU A 52 -0.16 -13.71 -1.57
N ALA A 53 -0.16 -14.35 -0.41
CA ALA A 53 0.65 -15.54 -0.14
C ALA A 53 0.27 -16.69 -1.09
N ASP A 54 -1.02 -16.93 -1.31
CA ASP A 54 -1.51 -17.96 -2.23
C ASP A 54 -1.15 -17.64 -3.68
N ALA A 55 -1.24 -16.37 -4.09
CA ALA A 55 -0.82 -15.94 -5.42
C ALA A 55 0.69 -16.14 -5.66
N LEU A 56 1.53 -15.82 -4.68
CA LEU A 56 2.99 -16.05 -4.73
C LEU A 56 3.30 -17.54 -4.86
N ARG A 57 2.68 -18.37 -4.02
CA ARG A 57 2.86 -19.83 -4.03
C ARG A 57 2.39 -20.44 -5.34
N ALA A 58 1.18 -20.11 -5.79
CA ALA A 58 0.61 -20.63 -7.03
C ALA A 58 1.44 -20.23 -8.24
N TRP A 59 1.91 -18.98 -8.30
CA TRP A 59 2.83 -18.53 -9.34
C TRP A 59 4.11 -19.37 -9.32
N SER A 60 4.79 -19.51 -8.17
CA SER A 60 6.06 -20.23 -8.14
C SER A 60 5.92 -21.70 -8.54
N LEU A 61 4.87 -22.38 -8.08
CA LEU A 61 4.59 -23.78 -8.42
C LEU A 61 4.16 -23.97 -9.88
N SER A 62 3.67 -22.93 -10.55
CA SER A 62 3.31 -22.96 -11.97
C SER A 62 4.50 -22.83 -12.93
N ARG A 63 5.74 -22.78 -12.41
CA ARG A 63 6.95 -22.60 -13.21
C ARG A 63 7.03 -23.67 -14.31
N PRO A 64 7.12 -23.28 -15.59
CA PRO A 64 7.34 -24.22 -16.67
C PRO A 64 8.65 -25.00 -16.47
N SER A 65 8.66 -26.31 -16.71
CA SER A 65 9.90 -27.08 -16.72
C SER A 65 10.81 -26.61 -17.86
N GLU A 66 12.12 -26.55 -17.62
CA GLU A 66 13.09 -26.08 -18.63
C GLU A 66 13.00 -26.88 -19.94
N ASP A 67 12.69 -28.17 -19.85
CA ASP A 67 12.57 -29.08 -21.00
C ASP A 67 11.25 -28.93 -21.78
N SER A 68 10.23 -28.26 -21.22
CA SER A 68 8.89 -28.13 -21.84
C SER A 68 8.45 -26.67 -22.02
N ALA A 69 9.26 -25.71 -21.55
CA ALA A 69 8.96 -24.29 -21.68
C ALA A 69 9.08 -23.84 -23.13
N SER A 70 7.93 -23.60 -23.77
CA SER A 70 7.92 -22.82 -25.01
C SER A 70 8.17 -21.34 -24.67
N PRO A 71 8.79 -20.54 -25.56
CA PRO A 71 9.02 -19.12 -25.31
C PRO A 71 7.78 -18.32 -24.86
N PRO A 72 6.55 -18.59 -25.38
CA PRO A 72 5.32 -17.94 -24.89
C PRO A 72 4.99 -18.28 -23.43
N SER A 73 5.13 -19.55 -23.00
CA SER A 73 4.78 -19.95 -21.64
C SER A 73 5.73 -19.37 -20.60
N LEU A 74 7.02 -19.24 -20.93
CA LEU A 74 7.98 -18.52 -20.07
C LEU A 74 7.66 -17.02 -20.00
N SER A 75 7.27 -16.41 -21.13
CA SER A 75 6.88 -15.00 -21.15
C SER A 75 5.65 -14.73 -20.29
N GLU A 76 4.62 -15.56 -20.38
CA GLU A 76 3.41 -15.46 -19.55
C GLU A 76 3.74 -15.64 -18.05
N HIS A 77 4.57 -16.63 -17.73
CA HIS A 77 5.02 -16.87 -16.36
C HIS A 77 5.77 -15.66 -15.78
N VAL A 78 6.65 -15.03 -16.55
CA VAL A 78 7.38 -13.82 -16.12
C VAL A 78 6.45 -12.61 -15.96
N GLN A 79 5.44 -12.45 -16.81
CA GLN A 79 4.45 -11.38 -16.64
C GLN A 79 3.62 -11.58 -15.37
N GLN A 80 3.17 -12.82 -15.12
CA GLN A 80 2.45 -13.13 -13.89
C GLN A 80 3.31 -12.88 -12.65
N GLY A 81 4.58 -13.28 -12.69
CA GLY A 81 5.53 -13.05 -11.59
C GLY A 81 5.72 -11.58 -11.28
N LEU A 82 5.84 -10.74 -12.32
CA LEU A 82 5.94 -9.29 -12.15
C LEU A 82 4.69 -8.68 -11.50
N VAL A 83 3.49 -9.15 -11.89
CA VAL A 83 2.23 -8.70 -11.26
C VAL A 83 2.22 -9.02 -9.77
N VAL A 84 2.57 -10.25 -9.39
CA VAL A 84 2.55 -10.64 -7.97
C VAL A 84 3.67 -9.96 -7.18
N ALA A 85 4.86 -9.81 -7.76
CA ALA A 85 5.99 -9.12 -7.12
C ALA A 85 5.70 -7.62 -6.88
N ARG A 86 4.97 -6.96 -7.79
CA ARG A 86 4.46 -5.59 -7.57
C ARG A 86 3.49 -5.50 -6.40
N ARG A 87 2.53 -6.42 -6.34
CA ARG A 87 1.60 -6.50 -5.20
C ARG A 87 2.35 -6.67 -3.87
N LEU A 88 3.38 -7.50 -3.85
CA LEU A 88 4.26 -7.68 -2.69
C LEU A 88 4.98 -6.39 -2.30
N ALA A 89 5.65 -5.72 -3.24
CA ALA A 89 6.36 -4.48 -2.98
C ALA A 89 5.43 -3.40 -2.41
N ARG A 90 4.23 -3.24 -2.98
CA ARG A 90 3.23 -2.30 -2.49
C ARG A 90 2.78 -2.59 -1.06
N HIS A 91 2.55 -3.87 -0.74
CA HIS A 91 2.13 -4.29 0.60
C HIS A 91 3.19 -4.00 1.66
N LEU A 92 4.45 -4.33 1.37
CA LEU A 92 5.56 -4.15 2.31
C LEU A 92 5.99 -2.67 2.43
N GLY A 93 5.75 -1.87 1.40
CA GLY A 93 6.06 -0.45 1.37
C GLY A 93 7.57 -0.17 1.50
N PRO A 94 7.97 0.97 2.10
CA PRO A 94 9.37 1.40 2.16
C PRO A 94 10.24 0.58 3.12
N ALA A 95 9.65 -0.19 4.03
CA ALA A 95 10.39 -0.95 5.04
C ALA A 95 11.18 -2.12 4.41
N VAL A 96 10.73 -2.60 3.24
CA VAL A 96 11.35 -3.72 2.54
C VAL A 96 11.55 -3.37 1.06
N ALA A 97 12.79 -3.38 0.62
CA ALA A 97 13.14 -3.20 -0.78
C ALA A 97 13.03 -4.52 -1.54
N VAL A 98 12.15 -4.56 -2.55
CA VAL A 98 11.85 -5.77 -3.32
C VAL A 98 12.55 -5.75 -4.68
N ARG A 99 13.30 -6.81 -4.98
CA ARG A 99 13.83 -7.14 -6.31
C ARG A 99 13.04 -8.26 -6.95
N TYR A 100 12.92 -8.21 -8.27
CA TYR A 100 12.35 -9.30 -9.07
C TYR A 100 13.37 -9.86 -10.05
N ARG A 101 13.50 -11.20 -10.09
CA ARG A 101 14.32 -11.91 -11.08
C ARG A 101 13.51 -12.16 -12.34
N ASP A 102 13.86 -11.45 -13.42
CA ASP A 102 13.34 -11.72 -14.75
C ASP A 102 14.11 -12.89 -15.36
N GLU A 103 13.52 -14.10 -15.31
CA GLU A 103 14.15 -15.32 -15.85
C GLU A 103 14.34 -15.28 -17.36
N ARG A 104 13.46 -14.58 -18.09
CA ARG A 104 13.54 -14.48 -19.55
C ARG A 104 14.78 -13.70 -19.96
N HIS A 105 15.07 -12.61 -19.26
CA HIS A 105 16.20 -11.73 -19.56
C HIS A 105 17.42 -11.97 -18.69
N ARG A 106 17.33 -12.85 -17.68
CA ARG A 106 18.36 -13.14 -16.67
C ARG A 106 18.85 -11.87 -15.95
N THR A 107 17.96 -10.90 -15.79
CA THR A 107 18.23 -9.64 -15.09
C THR A 107 17.44 -9.59 -13.80
N SER A 108 17.80 -8.67 -12.92
CA SER A 108 17.02 -8.36 -11.73
C SER A 108 16.79 -6.87 -11.64
N LYS A 109 15.60 -6.49 -11.21
CA LYS A 109 15.17 -5.10 -11.18
C LYS A 109 14.50 -4.80 -9.85
N TRP A 110 14.71 -3.58 -9.34
CA TRP A 110 14.00 -3.09 -8.17
C TRP A 110 12.56 -2.78 -8.55
N ILE A 111 11.63 -3.11 -7.67
CA ILE A 111 10.22 -2.73 -7.81
C ILE A 111 9.97 -1.56 -6.87
N CYS A 112 9.52 -0.43 -7.43
CA CYS A 112 9.03 0.68 -6.62
C CYS A 112 7.70 0.31 -5.97
N TRP A 113 7.65 0.39 -4.65
CA TRP A 113 6.45 0.10 -3.85
C TRP A 113 5.31 1.13 -4.03
N GLY A 114 5.58 2.30 -4.61
CA GLY A 114 4.53 3.26 -4.92
C GLY A 114 4.09 3.21 -6.39
N CYS A 115 4.98 3.48 -7.33
CA CYS A 115 4.57 3.66 -8.73
C CYS A 115 4.48 2.37 -9.56
N ASP A 116 4.71 1.19 -8.98
CA ASP A 116 4.75 -0.12 -9.66
C ASP A 116 5.77 -0.22 -10.81
N ARG A 117 6.71 0.74 -10.92
CA ARG A 117 7.74 0.74 -11.96
C ARG A 117 8.95 -0.07 -11.54
N LEU A 118 9.64 -0.58 -12.56
CA LEU A 118 10.92 -1.25 -12.40
C LEU A 118 12.04 -0.22 -12.50
N HIS A 119 12.93 -0.18 -11.52
CA HIS A 119 14.09 0.69 -11.47
C HIS A 119 15.38 -0.14 -11.58
N GLU A 120 16.37 0.42 -12.29
CA GLU A 120 17.67 -0.24 -12.49
C GLU A 120 18.59 -0.05 -11.27
N GLU A 121 18.51 1.09 -10.59
CA GLU A 121 19.27 1.40 -9.37
C GLU A 121 18.33 1.94 -8.28
N GLY A 122 18.78 2.01 -7.02
CA GLY A 122 18.00 2.55 -5.88
C GLY A 122 17.83 4.08 -5.93
N ASP A 123 17.72 4.65 -7.12
CA ASP A 123 17.83 6.06 -7.44
C ASP A 123 16.56 6.84 -7.08
N GLY A 124 16.31 6.97 -5.78
CA GLY A 124 15.35 7.92 -5.26
C GLY A 124 13.91 7.53 -5.60
N THR A 125 13.33 6.71 -4.74
CA THR A 125 11.89 6.49 -4.70
C THR A 125 11.17 7.85 -4.78
N PRO A 126 10.17 8.04 -5.67
CA PRO A 126 9.37 9.26 -5.66
C PRO A 126 8.84 9.50 -4.23
N PRO A 127 8.70 10.76 -3.78
CA PRO A 127 8.17 11.02 -2.45
C PRO A 127 6.72 10.53 -2.41
N HIS A 128 6.51 9.34 -1.87
CA HIS A 128 5.21 8.76 -1.64
C HIS A 128 4.83 9.02 -0.18
N PRO A 129 3.55 9.33 0.11
CA PRO A 129 3.13 9.64 1.48
C PRO A 129 3.28 8.42 2.38
N LEU A 130 4.04 8.58 3.48
CA LEU A 130 4.24 7.55 4.50
C LEU A 130 3.24 7.62 5.64
N HIS A 131 2.80 8.84 5.94
CA HIS A 131 1.81 9.14 6.96
C HIS A 131 0.64 9.86 6.30
N ILE A 132 -0.51 9.20 6.28
CA ILE A 132 -1.69 9.70 5.61
C ILE A 132 -2.69 10.13 6.68
N ASP A 133 -3.06 11.40 6.66
CA ASP A 133 -4.15 11.91 7.45
C ASP A 133 -5.46 11.83 6.65
N VAL A 134 -6.48 11.26 7.26
CA VAL A 134 -7.87 11.33 6.80
C VAL A 134 -8.56 12.41 7.61
N ASP A 135 -8.93 13.51 6.96
CA ASP A 135 -9.50 14.68 7.61
C ASP A 135 -10.70 15.20 6.84
N GLY A 136 -11.79 15.43 7.56
CA GLY A 136 -13.03 15.95 7.00
C GLY A 136 -13.08 17.46 7.11
N GLU A 137 -12.55 18.14 6.09
CA GLU A 137 -12.54 19.60 6.02
C GLU A 137 -13.35 20.13 4.82
N PHE A 138 -14.04 21.25 5.04
CA PHE A 138 -14.88 21.86 4.01
C PHE A 138 -14.07 22.33 2.81
N LYS A 139 -14.46 21.87 1.61
CA LYS A 139 -13.82 22.16 0.30
C LYS A 139 -12.41 21.61 0.12
N PHE A 140 -11.92 20.76 1.00
CA PHE A 140 -10.63 20.10 0.84
C PHE A 140 -10.80 18.62 0.47
N GLY A 141 -9.73 18.04 -0.07
CA GLY A 141 -9.65 16.61 -0.31
C GLY A 141 -9.62 15.83 1.00
N PRO A 142 -10.05 14.56 1.00
CA PRO A 142 -10.16 13.75 2.22
C PRO A 142 -8.80 13.28 2.77
N LEU A 143 -7.71 13.40 1.99
CA LEU A 143 -6.39 12.84 2.33
C LEU A 143 -5.30 13.91 2.34
N ARG A 144 -4.40 13.83 3.32
CA ARG A 144 -3.23 14.71 3.46
C ARG A 144 -2.01 13.92 3.92
N SER A 145 -0.83 14.45 3.64
CA SER A 145 0.42 13.93 4.21
C SER A 145 1.41 15.06 4.37
N ASP A 146 2.13 15.07 5.49
CA ASP A 146 3.23 16.02 5.68
C ASP A 146 4.29 15.81 4.59
N GLY A 147 4.85 16.91 4.08
CA GLY A 147 5.79 16.92 2.95
C GLY A 147 5.22 16.57 1.57
N PHE A 148 3.98 16.07 1.48
CA PHE A 148 3.29 15.74 0.22
C PHE A 148 2.13 16.69 -0.10
N GLY A 149 1.44 17.20 0.93
CA GLY A 149 0.29 18.09 0.81
C GLY A 149 -1.04 17.35 0.79
N ASP A 150 -2.08 18.05 0.35
CA ASP A 150 -3.43 17.51 0.16
C ASP A 150 -3.52 16.81 -1.19
N PHE A 151 -4.16 15.65 -1.24
CA PHE A 151 -4.27 14.87 -2.48
C PHE A 151 -5.56 14.08 -2.54
N PHE A 152 -5.88 13.62 -3.75
CA PHE A 152 -7.08 12.83 -4.01
C PHE A 152 -6.84 11.33 -3.77
N PRO A 153 -7.87 10.56 -3.39
CA PRO A 153 -7.76 9.11 -3.19
C PRO A 153 -7.22 8.34 -4.40
N ASP A 154 -7.42 8.88 -5.61
CA ASP A 154 -6.99 8.33 -6.90
C ASP A 154 -5.77 9.07 -7.50
N ASP A 155 -5.08 9.92 -6.73
CA ASP A 155 -3.87 10.59 -7.21
C ASP A 155 -2.76 9.55 -7.53
N PRO A 156 -2.34 9.42 -8.80
CA PRO A 156 -1.34 8.43 -9.20
C PRO A 156 0.05 8.70 -8.58
N THR A 157 0.31 9.93 -8.13
CA THR A 157 1.56 10.33 -7.47
C THR A 157 1.61 9.81 -6.03
N ALA A 158 0.46 9.81 -5.36
CA ALA A 158 0.31 9.29 -3.99
C ALA A 158 0.39 7.76 -3.95
N ALA A 159 0.09 7.09 -5.07
CA ALA A 159 0.32 5.67 -5.24
C ALA A 159 -0.35 4.80 -4.15
N LEU A 160 -1.60 5.15 -3.81
CA LEU A 160 -2.35 4.41 -2.79
C LEU A 160 -2.93 3.10 -3.35
N HIS A 161 -3.31 3.09 -4.63
CA HIS A 161 -3.93 1.94 -5.31
C HIS A 161 -5.18 1.41 -4.59
N LEU A 162 -5.98 2.33 -4.03
CA LEU A 162 -7.23 2.00 -3.37
C LEU A 162 -8.24 1.40 -4.36
N SER A 163 -9.13 0.57 -3.86
CA SER A 163 -10.24 0.01 -4.63
C SER A 163 -11.19 1.13 -5.11
N ASP A 164 -11.77 0.96 -6.30
CA ASP A 164 -12.72 1.93 -6.87
C ASP A 164 -13.88 2.24 -5.91
N GLY A 165 -14.31 1.23 -5.13
CA GLY A 165 -15.34 1.38 -4.11
C GLY A 165 -14.91 2.29 -2.96
N LEU A 166 -13.69 2.12 -2.45
CA LEU A 166 -13.15 2.96 -1.39
C LEU A 166 -12.86 4.38 -1.86
N VAL A 167 -12.33 4.54 -3.08
CA VAL A 167 -12.17 5.85 -3.74
C VAL A 167 -13.50 6.58 -3.81
N ALA A 168 -14.54 5.93 -4.34
CA ALA A 168 -15.87 6.52 -4.45
C ALA A 168 -16.47 6.87 -3.09
N ALA A 169 -16.26 6.03 -2.08
CA ALA A 169 -16.74 6.28 -0.72
C ALA A 169 -16.05 7.49 -0.07
N LEU A 170 -14.73 7.64 -0.23
CA LEU A 170 -13.99 8.82 0.25
C LEU A 170 -14.48 10.11 -0.41
N TYR A 171 -14.76 10.09 -1.72
CA TYR A 171 -15.36 11.22 -2.42
C TYR A 171 -16.78 11.54 -1.91
N ALA A 172 -17.62 10.53 -1.75
CA ALA A 172 -18.99 10.71 -1.24
C ALA A 172 -19.00 11.27 0.19
N TRP A 173 -18.08 10.82 1.04
CA TRP A 173 -17.92 11.32 2.39
C TRP A 173 -17.52 12.80 2.42
N ALA A 174 -16.51 13.19 1.63
CA ALA A 174 -16.10 14.59 1.49
C ALA A 174 -17.23 15.49 0.97
N ASP A 175 -18.00 15.02 -0.01
CA ASP A 175 -19.18 15.73 -0.51
C ASP A 175 -20.30 15.83 0.55
N GLY A 176 -20.48 14.78 1.35
CA GLY A 176 -21.40 14.76 2.48
C GLY A 176 -21.09 15.83 3.53
N ILE A 177 -19.81 16.06 3.83
CA ILE A 177 -19.35 17.15 4.71
C ILE A 177 -19.69 18.50 4.11
N ASN A 178 -19.36 18.71 2.82
CA ASN A 178 -19.66 19.95 2.11
C ASN A 178 -21.15 20.27 2.10
N THR A 179 -21.97 19.27 1.78
CA THR A 179 -23.43 19.40 1.75
C THR A 179 -24.00 19.72 3.14
N THR A 180 -23.56 18.99 4.16
CA THR A 180 -24.05 19.18 5.54
C THR A 180 -23.72 20.57 6.07
N LEU A 181 -22.50 21.06 5.86
CA LEU A 181 -22.12 22.40 6.31
C LEU A 181 -22.92 23.50 5.60
N ASN A 182 -23.10 23.39 4.28
CA ASN A 182 -23.88 24.37 3.51
C ASN A 182 -25.34 24.43 3.98
N LEU A 183 -25.95 23.27 4.26
CA LEU A 183 -27.33 23.21 4.78
C LEU A 183 -27.45 23.82 6.19
N MET A 184 -26.48 23.52 7.07
CA MET A 184 -26.43 24.08 8.42
C MET A 184 -26.32 25.61 8.39
N ILE A 185 -25.45 26.16 7.53
CA ILE A 185 -25.31 27.61 7.33
C ILE A 185 -26.60 28.23 6.81
N GLY A 186 -27.28 27.55 5.86
CA GLY A 186 -28.53 28.02 5.26
C GLY A 186 -29.69 28.07 6.25
N ASP A 187 -29.88 26.99 7.01
CA ASP A 187 -31.00 26.86 7.96
C ASP A 187 -30.79 27.61 9.27
N ARG A 188 -29.52 27.88 9.65
CA ARG A 188 -29.13 28.51 10.91
C ARG A 188 -29.61 27.76 12.16
N ASP A 189 -29.68 26.44 12.06
CA ASP A 189 -30.05 25.53 13.15
C ASP A 189 -29.01 24.40 13.19
N GLU A 190 -28.04 24.51 14.11
CA GLU A 190 -26.94 23.55 14.25
C GLU A 190 -27.44 22.20 14.78
N ALA A 191 -28.35 22.22 15.77
CA ALA A 191 -28.87 21.02 16.43
C ALA A 191 -29.61 20.08 15.46
N LYS A 192 -30.22 20.65 14.41
CA LYS A 192 -30.85 19.89 13.33
C LYS A 192 -29.89 18.91 12.64
N TYR A 193 -28.59 19.24 12.58
CA TYR A 193 -27.60 18.49 11.81
C TYR A 193 -26.65 17.64 12.66
N ASP A 194 -26.79 17.61 14.00
CA ASP A 194 -25.95 16.82 14.90
C ASP A 194 -25.88 15.34 14.52
N GLY A 195 -27.02 14.74 14.16
CA GLY A 195 -27.09 13.34 13.72
C GLY A 195 -26.34 13.09 12.40
N ALA A 196 -26.35 14.06 11.48
CA ALA A 196 -25.60 13.97 10.22
C ALA A 196 -24.09 14.07 10.47
N TRP A 197 -23.66 14.99 11.34
CA TRP A 197 -22.26 15.12 11.75
C TRP A 197 -21.74 13.87 12.47
N GLN A 198 -22.53 13.28 13.38
CA GLN A 198 -22.16 12.03 14.05
C GLN A 198 -22.06 10.84 13.09
N ARG A 199 -22.86 10.81 12.02
CA ARG A 199 -22.77 9.79 10.97
C ARG A 199 -21.48 9.97 10.17
N LEU A 200 -21.22 11.18 9.68
CA LEU A 200 -20.01 11.51 8.91
C LEU A 200 -18.73 11.26 9.71
N PHE A 201 -18.75 11.48 11.02
CA PHE A 201 -17.62 11.20 11.88
C PHE A 201 -17.31 9.69 11.93
N ARG A 202 -18.34 8.85 12.15
CA ARG A 202 -18.19 7.39 12.16
C ARG A 202 -17.76 6.85 10.80
N GLU A 203 -18.35 7.38 9.72
CA GLU A 203 -18.00 7.03 8.36
C GLU A 203 -16.54 7.37 8.05
N GLY A 204 -16.06 8.56 8.43
CA GLY A 204 -14.65 8.94 8.25
C GLY A 204 -13.68 8.02 8.98
N MET A 205 -14.02 7.61 10.21
CA MET A 205 -13.24 6.65 10.98
C MET A 205 -13.20 5.26 10.32
N ASP A 206 -14.36 4.76 9.86
CA ASP A 206 -14.46 3.48 9.15
C ASP A 206 -13.70 3.50 7.81
N LEU A 207 -13.70 4.63 7.10
CA LEU A 207 -12.94 4.85 5.87
C LEU A 207 -11.44 4.88 6.14
N ALA A 208 -10.98 5.58 7.17
CA ALA A 208 -9.56 5.62 7.53
C ALA A 208 -8.99 4.23 7.84
N ARG A 209 -9.74 3.40 8.58
CA ARG A 209 -9.38 1.99 8.82
C ARG A 209 -9.32 1.18 7.52
N GLN A 210 -10.27 1.37 6.60
CA GLN A 210 -10.25 0.69 5.30
C GLN A 210 -9.07 1.12 4.43
N VAL A 211 -8.72 2.41 4.44
CA VAL A 211 -7.51 2.91 3.77
C VAL A 211 -6.28 2.22 4.35
N ALA A 212 -6.15 2.15 5.67
CA ALA A 212 -5.01 1.47 6.31
C ALA A 212 -4.90 -0.01 5.92
N HIS A 213 -6.03 -0.71 5.90
CA HIS A 213 -6.10 -2.11 5.45
C HIS A 213 -5.60 -2.27 4.00
N GLU A 214 -6.11 -1.47 3.06
CA GLU A 214 -5.77 -1.61 1.64
C GLU A 214 -4.35 -1.17 1.30
N ILE A 215 -3.80 -0.15 1.97
CA ILE A 215 -2.44 0.35 1.67
C ILE A 215 -1.33 -0.47 2.32
N GLY A 216 -1.68 -1.36 3.26
CA GLY A 216 -0.77 -2.29 3.93
C GLY A 216 0.06 -1.69 5.09
N PRO A 217 0.86 -2.53 5.75
CA PRO A 217 1.64 -2.15 6.94
C PRO A 217 2.81 -1.21 6.65
N GLY A 218 3.21 -1.03 5.38
CA GLY A 218 4.29 -0.12 5.01
C GLY A 218 3.98 1.36 5.21
N ARG A 219 2.73 1.72 5.48
CA ARG A 219 2.26 3.10 5.67
C ARG A 219 1.38 3.21 6.90
N THR A 220 1.23 4.43 7.40
CA THR A 220 0.35 4.75 8.53
C THR A 220 -0.79 5.65 8.10
N VAL A 221 -1.96 5.44 8.69
CA VAL A 221 -3.16 6.26 8.44
C VAL A 221 -3.70 6.78 9.75
N THR A 222 -3.91 8.08 9.86
CA THR A 222 -4.49 8.72 11.04
C THR A 222 -5.82 9.36 10.68
N TYR A 223 -6.89 9.00 11.38
CA TYR A 223 -8.12 9.78 11.30
C TYR A 223 -8.03 10.99 12.23
N LYS A 224 -8.15 12.21 11.67
CA LYS A 224 -8.06 13.47 12.43
C LYS A 224 -9.41 14.06 12.84
N GLY A 225 -10.52 13.46 12.41
CA GLY A 225 -11.87 13.92 12.73
C GLY A 225 -12.46 14.83 11.65
N LEU A 226 -13.35 15.73 12.07
CA LEU A 226 -14.02 16.71 11.22
C LEU A 226 -13.73 18.13 11.74
N ALA A 227 -13.15 19.00 10.91
CA ALA A 227 -12.69 20.34 11.31
C ALA A 227 -13.82 21.30 11.75
N HIS A 228 -15.09 20.99 11.47
CA HIS A 228 -16.24 21.87 11.73
C HIS A 228 -17.38 21.23 12.53
N GLY A 229 -17.18 20.03 13.08
CA GLY A 229 -18.13 19.42 14.01
C GLY A 229 -17.81 19.80 15.46
N SER A 230 -18.84 19.91 16.32
CA SER A 230 -18.68 19.95 17.79
C SER A 230 -17.94 18.73 18.37
N LEU A 231 -17.68 17.73 17.53
CA LEU A 231 -16.89 16.51 17.76
C LEU A 231 -15.39 16.68 17.49
N ALA A 232 -14.88 17.90 17.30
CA ALA A 232 -13.44 18.20 17.19
C ALA A 232 -12.61 17.83 18.46
N MET A 233 -13.20 17.14 19.44
CA MET A 233 -12.50 16.63 20.61
C MET A 233 -11.72 15.34 20.29
N LEU A 234 -10.42 15.51 20.01
CA LEU A 234 -9.31 14.70 20.54
C LEU A 234 -9.45 13.17 20.50
N THR A 235 -9.92 12.60 19.39
CA THR A 235 -9.68 11.18 19.11
C THR A 235 -9.02 11.07 17.75
N SER A 236 -7.71 11.34 17.71
CA SER A 236 -6.89 10.84 16.62
C SER A 236 -6.69 9.34 16.83
N VAL A 237 -7.09 8.54 15.86
CA VAL A 237 -6.82 7.10 15.87
C VAL A 237 -5.92 6.80 14.69
N THR A 238 -4.85 6.06 14.94
CA THR A 238 -3.85 5.72 13.93
C THR A 238 -3.84 4.22 13.69
N TRP A 239 -3.74 3.82 12.43
CA TRP A 239 -3.60 2.44 12.00
C TRP A 239 -2.34 2.24 11.15
N GLN A 240 -1.83 1.02 11.19
CA GLN A 240 -0.79 0.50 10.31
C GLN A 240 -1.24 -0.87 9.81
N GLY A 241 -1.66 -0.97 8.55
CA GLY A 241 -2.42 -2.14 8.09
C GLY A 241 -3.70 -2.33 8.92
N ASP A 242 -3.92 -3.56 9.39
CA ASP A 242 -5.06 -3.91 10.25
C ASP A 242 -4.88 -3.59 11.75
N ARG A 243 -3.70 -3.08 12.12
CA ARG A 243 -3.36 -2.82 13.52
C ARG A 243 -3.63 -1.37 13.90
N GLU A 244 -4.41 -1.15 14.94
CA GLU A 244 -4.54 0.15 15.63
C GLU A 244 -3.34 0.38 16.55
N LEU A 245 -2.82 1.61 16.59
CA LEU A 245 -1.61 2.03 17.32
C LEU A 245 -1.91 2.84 18.58
#